data_AF-A0A559KY15-F1
#
_entry.id   AF-A0A559KY15-F1
#
_cell.length_a   1.000
_cell.length_b   1.000
_cell.length_c   1.000
_cell.angle_alpha   90.00
_cell.angle_beta   90.00
_cell.angle_gamma   90.00
#
_symmetry.space_group_name_H-M   'P 1'
#
loop_
_entity.id
_entity.type
_entity.pdbx_description
1 polymer ?
#
loop_
_entity_poly.entity_id
_entity_poly.type
_entity_poly.pdbx_seq_one_letter_code
_entity_poly.pdbx_strand_id
1 'polypeptide(L)'
;MDDGPDSYAAVSWDNPEDRYGSRYAIAWVNNWDYAAILPYYGDFEGQLSLIREVKLKTVDGSPTLVSKPIGGCQTAEDSVSVKGKTITTDPATESLLGNLTDGAYVVHATISKGDADDGDEIRFRIKIDGSFSTTIGYSFANSEGFLDRSSDGSATDSLAADPKRAYETIRTASNPSGTKTVKLDIYVDWNLVEMFVDDGVAVLSGLIYPNEGARGMEVVSEKGSLTLVSLSQAGCKE
;
A
#
# COMPACT_ATOMS: atom_id res chain seq x y z
N MET A 1 -11.38 3.88 -8.51
CA MET A 1 -10.71 2.59 -8.87
C MET A 1 -9.37 2.51 -8.17
N ASP A 2 -8.64 3.63 -8.16
CA ASP A 2 -7.42 3.84 -7.41
C ASP A 2 -7.36 5.35 -7.13
N ASP A 3 -7.02 5.74 -5.90
CA ASP A 3 -6.84 7.14 -5.49
C ASP A 3 -5.35 7.47 -5.29
N GLY A 4 -4.47 6.53 -5.60
CA GLY A 4 -3.03 6.71 -5.63
C GLY A 4 -2.58 7.52 -6.85
N PRO A 5 -1.33 7.99 -6.84
CA PRO A 5 -0.85 8.87 -7.90
C PRO A 5 -0.53 8.13 -9.20
N ASP A 6 -0.33 6.80 -9.17
CA ASP A 6 0.16 5.99 -10.30
C ASP A 6 -0.78 4.84 -10.68
N SER A 7 -1.93 5.20 -11.24
CA SER A 7 -2.86 4.22 -11.83
C SER A 7 -3.63 4.88 -12.97
N TYR A 8 -3.08 4.86 -14.17
CA TYR A 8 -3.64 5.54 -15.34
C TYR A 8 -3.86 4.58 -16.53
N ALA A 9 -4.63 5.04 -17.52
CA ALA A 9 -4.91 4.31 -18.76
C ALA A 9 -5.42 2.87 -18.53
N ALA A 10 -6.24 2.69 -17.48
CA ALA A 10 -6.74 1.37 -17.12
C ALA A 10 -7.59 0.75 -18.24
N VAL A 11 -7.26 -0.48 -18.60
CA VAL A 11 -8.02 -1.29 -19.55
C VAL A 11 -8.60 -2.50 -18.85
N SER A 12 -9.76 -2.98 -19.32
CA SER A 12 -10.44 -4.12 -18.70
C SER A 12 -10.91 -5.16 -19.72
N TRP A 13 -10.98 -6.41 -19.28
CA TRP A 13 -11.50 -7.54 -20.04
C TRP A 13 -12.47 -8.37 -19.19
N ASP A 14 -13.18 -9.28 -19.85
CA ASP A 14 -14.19 -10.10 -19.19
C ASP A 14 -13.55 -11.02 -18.15
N ASN A 15 -14.13 -11.10 -16.96
CA ASN A 15 -13.83 -12.17 -16.03
C ASN A 15 -14.50 -13.46 -16.56
N PRO A 16 -13.74 -14.52 -16.89
CA PRO A 16 -14.31 -15.77 -17.42
C PRO A 16 -15.19 -16.50 -16.40
N GLU A 17 -14.94 -16.32 -15.09
CA GLU A 17 -15.67 -16.99 -14.01
C GLU A 17 -16.94 -16.22 -13.58
N ASP A 18 -17.01 -14.92 -13.87
CA ASP A 18 -18.16 -14.06 -13.55
C ASP A 18 -18.31 -12.91 -14.54
N ARG A 19 -18.68 -13.26 -15.78
CA ARG A 19 -18.73 -12.33 -16.92
C ARG A 19 -19.58 -11.08 -16.69
N TYR A 20 -20.63 -11.17 -15.86
CA TYR A 20 -21.58 -10.08 -15.65
C TYR A 20 -21.45 -9.42 -14.27
N GLY A 21 -20.84 -10.08 -13.29
CA GLY A 21 -20.66 -9.53 -11.94
C GLY A 21 -19.32 -8.83 -11.73
N SER A 22 -18.29 -9.14 -12.52
CA SER A 22 -16.98 -8.46 -12.41
C SER A 22 -16.20 -8.40 -13.72
N ARG A 23 -15.15 -7.58 -13.74
CA ARG A 23 -14.16 -7.50 -14.83
C ARG A 23 -12.77 -7.63 -14.27
N TYR A 24 -11.83 -8.07 -15.10
CA TYR A 24 -10.41 -7.93 -14.80
C TYR A 24 -9.90 -6.62 -15.38
N ALA A 25 -9.01 -5.94 -14.66
CA ALA A 25 -8.44 -4.67 -15.08
C ALA A 25 -6.94 -4.61 -14.77
N ILE A 26 -6.22 -3.85 -15.58
CA ILE A 26 -4.81 -3.53 -15.40
C ILE A 26 -4.59 -2.06 -15.77
N ALA A 27 -3.70 -1.37 -15.06
CA ALA A 27 -3.39 0.03 -15.29
C ALA A 27 -1.90 0.23 -15.53
N TRP A 28 -1.57 1.30 -16.25
CA TRP A 28 -0.21 1.84 -16.29
C TRP A 28 0.09 2.49 -14.94
N VAL A 29 1.12 2.00 -14.28
CA VAL A 29 1.57 2.50 -12.98
C VAL A 29 2.60 3.60 -13.24
N ASN A 30 2.08 4.80 -13.47
CA ASN A 30 2.85 6.03 -13.60
C ASN A 30 1.91 7.23 -13.64
N ASN A 31 2.49 8.43 -13.77
CA ASN A 31 1.78 9.68 -13.96
C ASN A 31 2.52 10.60 -14.92
N TRP A 32 1.78 11.22 -15.85
CA TRP A 32 2.33 12.15 -16.82
C TRP A 32 3.05 13.35 -16.22
N ASP A 33 2.72 13.76 -14.99
CA ASP A 33 3.36 14.88 -14.32
C ASP A 33 4.88 14.66 -14.10
N TYR A 34 5.33 13.40 -14.01
CA TYR A 34 6.72 13.07 -13.72
C TYR A 34 7.29 11.88 -14.53
N ALA A 35 6.48 11.17 -15.31
CA ALA A 35 6.88 9.94 -16.01
C ALA A 35 8.20 10.07 -16.81
N ALA A 36 8.45 11.21 -17.46
CA ALA A 36 9.62 11.39 -18.32
C ALA A 36 10.93 11.66 -17.57
N ILE A 37 10.88 11.87 -16.25
CA ILE A 37 12.01 12.37 -15.45
C ILE A 37 12.23 11.57 -14.17
N LEU A 38 11.51 10.46 -13.98
CA LEU A 38 11.72 9.57 -12.85
C LEU A 38 13.12 8.91 -12.92
N PRO A 39 13.74 8.62 -11.77
CA PRO A 39 15.04 7.95 -11.73
C PRO A 39 14.88 6.43 -11.93
N TYR A 40 14.47 6.02 -13.14
CA TYR A 40 14.27 4.61 -13.46
C TYR A 40 15.53 3.77 -13.19
N TYR A 41 15.32 2.56 -12.67
CA TYR A 41 16.40 1.61 -12.49
C TYR A 41 16.75 0.95 -13.83
N GLY A 42 17.93 1.24 -14.35
CA GLY A 42 18.42 0.65 -15.60
C GLY A 42 17.74 1.21 -16.86
N ASP A 43 17.60 0.37 -17.89
CA ASP A 43 17.18 0.78 -19.24
C ASP A 43 15.67 0.59 -19.50
N PHE A 44 14.86 0.40 -18.46
CA PHE A 44 13.43 0.14 -18.59
C PHE A 44 12.58 1.21 -17.90
N GLU A 45 11.60 1.75 -18.64
CA GLU A 45 10.68 2.78 -18.17
C GLU A 45 9.23 2.30 -18.23
N GLY A 46 8.53 2.43 -17.11
CA GLY A 46 7.09 2.16 -16.99
C GLY A 46 6.75 0.73 -16.60
N GLN A 47 5.69 0.56 -15.83
CA GLN A 47 5.24 -0.77 -15.38
C GLN A 47 3.71 -0.83 -15.28
N LEU A 48 3.19 -2.03 -15.06
CA LEU A 48 1.75 -2.27 -14.93
C LEU A 48 1.41 -2.65 -13.50
N SER A 49 0.17 -2.37 -13.11
CA SER A 49 -0.36 -2.75 -11.81
C SER A 49 -0.52 -4.27 -11.71
N LEU A 50 -0.73 -4.75 -10.48
CA LEU A 50 -1.40 -6.04 -10.30
C LEU A 50 -2.69 -6.09 -11.12
N ILE A 51 -3.02 -7.27 -11.64
CA ILE A 51 -4.32 -7.48 -12.27
C ILE A 51 -5.38 -7.53 -11.18
N ARG A 52 -6.44 -6.72 -11.36
CA ARG A 52 -7.49 -6.54 -10.35
C ARG A 52 -8.82 -7.07 -10.86
N GLU A 53 -9.54 -7.77 -10.01
CA GLU A 53 -10.98 -7.93 -10.16
C GLU A 53 -11.64 -6.63 -9.70
N VAL A 54 -12.40 -6.02 -10.60
CA VAL A 54 -13.23 -4.86 -10.31
C VAL A 54 -14.71 -5.24 -10.35
N LYS A 55 -15.46 -4.86 -9.32
CA LYS A 55 -16.91 -5.10 -9.24
C LYS A 55 -17.62 -4.07 -8.39
N LEU A 56 -18.94 -4.01 -8.51
CA LEU A 56 -19.76 -3.18 -7.62
C LEU A 56 -20.14 -3.98 -6.37
N LYS A 57 -20.01 -3.35 -5.20
CA LYS A 57 -20.58 -3.81 -3.94
C LYS A 57 -21.34 -2.65 -3.30
N THR A 58 -22.33 -2.95 -2.47
CA THR A 58 -22.94 -1.93 -1.62
C THR A 58 -22.09 -1.77 -0.35
N VAL A 59 -21.56 -0.57 -0.13
CA VAL A 59 -20.81 -0.19 1.08
C VAL A 59 -21.50 1.03 1.68
N ASP A 60 -21.82 0.98 2.97
CA ASP A 60 -22.60 2.03 3.66
C ASP A 60 -23.85 2.49 2.87
N GLY A 61 -24.61 1.52 2.36
CA GLY A 61 -25.83 1.77 1.60
C GLY A 61 -25.64 2.30 0.17
N SER A 62 -24.40 2.56 -0.28
CA SER A 62 -24.10 3.12 -1.59
C SER A 62 -23.38 2.12 -2.50
N PRO A 63 -23.65 2.11 -3.82
CA PRO A 63 -22.84 1.33 -4.77
C PRO A 63 -21.41 1.87 -4.84
N THR A 64 -20.44 1.02 -4.54
CA THR A 64 -19.02 1.32 -4.52
C THR A 64 -18.29 0.35 -5.44
N LEU A 65 -17.43 0.88 -6.30
CA LEU A 65 -16.52 0.07 -7.11
C LEU A 65 -15.40 -0.44 -6.21
N VAL A 66 -15.38 -1.75 -5.97
CA VAL A 66 -14.28 -2.41 -5.27
C VAL A 66 -13.30 -2.99 -6.27
N SER A 67 -12.02 -2.94 -5.94
CA SER A 67 -10.91 -3.34 -6.79
C SER A 67 -9.93 -4.17 -5.96
N LYS A 68 -9.79 -5.46 -6.28
CA LYS A 68 -8.97 -6.39 -5.50
C LYS A 68 -8.03 -7.17 -6.41
N PRO A 69 -6.76 -7.40 -6.04
CA PRO A 69 -5.87 -8.24 -6.83
C PRO A 69 -6.45 -9.65 -7.00
N ILE A 70 -6.43 -10.19 -8.23
CA ILE A 70 -6.85 -11.59 -8.50
C ILE A 70 -5.74 -12.61 -8.20
N GLY A 71 -4.57 -12.10 -7.87
CA GLY A 71 -3.34 -12.80 -7.58
C GLY A 71 -2.24 -11.76 -7.37
N GLY A 72 -1.00 -12.21 -7.21
CA GLY A 72 0.14 -11.31 -7.16
C GLY A 72 1.36 -12.00 -6.62
N CYS A 73 1.24 -12.52 -5.39
CA CYS A 73 2.33 -13.15 -4.68
C CYS A 73 2.03 -14.63 -4.48
N GLN A 74 2.79 -15.54 -5.10
CA GLN A 74 2.85 -16.91 -4.58
C GLN A 74 3.65 -16.85 -3.28
N THR A 75 2.94 -16.84 -2.16
CA THR A 75 3.56 -16.69 -0.84
C THR A 75 4.56 -17.81 -0.60
N ALA A 76 5.81 -17.45 -0.33
CA ALA A 76 6.84 -18.41 0.06
C ALA A 76 6.40 -19.20 1.32
N GLU A 77 6.99 -20.38 1.53
CA GLU A 77 6.71 -21.20 2.71
C GLU A 77 7.09 -20.49 4.01
N ASP A 78 8.00 -19.51 3.93
CA ASP A 78 8.54 -18.72 5.04
C ASP A 78 7.67 -17.49 5.38
N SER A 79 6.35 -17.65 5.53
CA SER A 79 5.50 -16.56 6.02
C SER A 79 5.73 -16.31 7.51
N VAL A 80 5.86 -15.06 7.94
CA VAL A 80 5.89 -14.67 9.37
C VAL A 80 4.54 -14.09 9.74
N SER A 81 4.01 -14.45 10.90
CA SER A 81 2.75 -13.88 11.40
C SER A 81 2.77 -13.60 12.89
N VAL A 82 2.07 -12.53 13.27
CA VAL A 82 1.87 -12.09 14.64
C VAL A 82 0.40 -11.76 14.86
N LYS A 83 -0.09 -11.91 16.09
CA LYS A 83 -1.48 -11.63 16.47
C LYS A 83 -1.56 -11.03 17.86
N GLY A 84 -2.59 -10.22 18.10
CA GLY A 84 -2.94 -9.68 19.41
C GLY A 84 -1.82 -8.84 20.04
N LYS A 85 -1.26 -7.90 19.27
CA LYS A 85 -0.20 -7.00 19.73
C LYS A 85 -0.75 -5.58 19.87
N THR A 86 -0.09 -4.79 20.71
CA THR A 86 -0.31 -3.34 20.77
C THR A 86 0.78 -2.67 19.96
N ILE A 87 0.38 -1.83 19.02
CA ILE A 87 1.27 -0.98 18.25
C ILE A 87 1.30 0.38 18.91
N THR A 88 2.50 0.94 19.05
CA THR A 88 2.72 2.24 19.70
C THR A 88 3.55 3.14 18.80
N THR A 89 3.98 4.29 19.31
CA THR A 89 4.93 5.16 18.62
C THR A 89 6.36 4.62 18.60
N ASP A 90 6.67 3.61 19.43
CA ASP A 90 8.01 3.05 19.54
C ASP A 90 8.25 1.94 18.49
N PRO A 91 9.12 2.16 17.49
CA PRO A 91 9.44 1.15 16.49
C PRO A 91 10.13 -0.09 17.08
N ALA A 92 10.68 -0.02 18.30
CA ALA A 92 11.27 -1.18 18.97
C ALA A 92 10.22 -2.20 19.45
N THR A 93 8.93 -1.84 19.50
CA THR A 93 7.86 -2.82 19.73
C THR A 93 7.65 -3.78 18.54
N GLU A 94 8.43 -3.61 17.47
CA GLU A 94 8.21 -4.14 16.13
C GLU A 94 9.25 -5.13 15.60
N SER A 95 9.89 -5.91 16.45
CA SER A 95 10.55 -7.16 15.98
C SER A 95 9.49 -8.22 15.58
N LEU A 96 8.39 -7.78 14.95
CA LEU A 96 7.18 -8.55 14.66
C LEU A 96 7.35 -9.39 13.39
N LEU A 97 8.28 -9.02 12.52
CA LEU A 97 8.48 -9.67 11.24
C LEU A 97 9.99 -9.81 11.02
N GLY A 98 10.45 -11.03 10.72
CA GLY A 98 11.85 -11.27 10.39
C GLY A 98 12.31 -10.48 9.17
N ASN A 99 13.58 -10.64 8.77
CA ASN A 99 14.22 -9.93 7.64
C ASN A 99 13.66 -10.32 6.23
N LEU A 100 12.35 -10.43 6.05
CA LEU A 100 11.67 -10.82 4.81
C LEU A 100 11.31 -9.62 3.93
N THR A 101 12.20 -8.65 3.88
CA THR A 101 12.01 -7.36 3.19
C THR A 101 12.95 -7.20 1.99
N ASP A 102 13.68 -8.27 1.64
CA ASP A 102 14.46 -8.32 0.41
C ASP A 102 13.54 -8.65 -0.77
N GLY A 103 13.67 -7.90 -1.87
CA GLY A 103 12.82 -8.04 -3.05
C GLY A 103 11.34 -7.64 -2.84
N ALA A 104 10.45 -8.41 -3.47
CA ALA A 104 9.00 -8.23 -3.44
C ALA A 104 8.33 -9.03 -2.32
N TYR A 105 7.35 -8.44 -1.65
CA TYR A 105 6.63 -9.05 -0.54
C TYR A 105 5.20 -8.50 -0.41
N VAL A 106 4.37 -9.25 0.32
CA VAL A 106 3.02 -8.84 0.68
C VAL A 106 2.87 -8.81 2.19
N VAL A 107 2.15 -7.80 2.69
CA VAL A 107 1.72 -7.67 4.07
C VAL A 107 0.20 -7.71 4.12
N HIS A 108 -0.35 -8.62 4.92
CA HIS A 108 -1.76 -8.64 5.28
C HIS A 108 -1.89 -8.23 6.74
N ALA A 109 -2.58 -7.14 7.02
CA ALA A 109 -2.76 -6.64 8.37
C ALA A 109 -4.24 -6.40 8.69
N THR A 110 -4.62 -6.63 9.94
CA THR A 110 -5.90 -6.24 10.49
C THR A 110 -5.65 -5.44 11.76
N ILE A 111 -6.09 -4.19 11.74
CA ILE A 111 -5.87 -3.22 12.81
C ILE A 111 -7.24 -2.83 13.35
N SER A 112 -7.36 -2.76 14.67
CA SER A 112 -8.55 -2.28 15.35
C SER A 112 -8.22 -1.09 16.22
N LYS A 113 -9.11 -0.10 16.24
CA LYS A 113 -9.14 0.99 17.22
C LYS A 113 -10.20 0.67 18.27
N GLY A 114 -9.81 -0.04 19.31
CA GLY A 114 -10.65 -0.35 20.47
C GLY A 114 -10.92 0.87 21.34
N ASP A 115 -11.81 0.73 22.33
CA ASP A 115 -12.18 1.86 23.20
C ASP A 115 -11.04 2.28 24.16
N ALA A 116 -10.06 1.39 24.39
CA ALA A 116 -8.86 1.66 25.18
C ALA A 116 -7.69 2.21 24.34
N ASP A 117 -7.82 2.22 23.01
CA ASP A 117 -6.78 2.70 22.09
C ASP A 117 -6.89 4.23 21.96
N ASP A 118 -5.75 4.91 22.09
CA ASP A 118 -5.62 6.37 22.00
C ASP A 118 -4.84 6.84 20.76
N GLY A 119 -4.50 5.92 19.85
CA GLY A 119 -3.97 6.22 18.52
C GLY A 119 -5.05 6.30 17.46
N ASP A 120 -4.79 7.08 16.41
CA ASP A 120 -5.74 7.33 15.31
C ASP A 120 -5.20 6.96 13.93
N GLU A 121 -3.93 6.58 13.82
CA GLU A 121 -3.30 6.34 12.54
C GLU A 121 -2.23 5.27 12.64
N ILE A 122 -2.37 4.23 11.82
CA ILE A 122 -1.36 3.18 11.66
C ILE A 122 -0.47 3.51 10.46
N ARG A 123 0.85 3.39 10.62
CA ARG A 123 1.86 3.68 9.61
C ARG A 123 2.75 2.47 9.38
N PHE A 124 2.74 1.97 8.14
CA PHE A 124 3.72 1.04 7.63
C PHE A 124 4.80 1.85 6.92
N ARG A 125 5.97 1.97 7.54
CA ARG A 125 7.15 2.55 6.89
C ARG A 125 7.90 1.42 6.21
N ILE A 126 8.05 1.48 4.90
CA ILE A 126 8.66 0.43 4.09
C ILE A 126 9.90 0.97 3.38
N LYS A 127 10.77 0.04 2.95
CA LYS A 127 12.03 0.35 2.26
C LYS A 127 12.85 1.39 3.02
N ILE A 128 13.06 1.14 4.31
CA ILE A 128 13.85 2.02 5.18
C ILE A 128 15.34 1.74 4.95
N ASP A 129 16.15 2.79 4.79
CA ASP A 129 17.62 2.73 4.72
C ASP A 129 18.34 3.54 5.81
N GLY A 130 17.56 4.08 6.77
CA GLY A 130 18.02 4.90 7.89
C GLY A 130 17.82 6.41 7.68
N SER A 131 17.66 6.87 6.44
CA SER A 131 17.34 8.27 6.12
C SER A 131 16.02 8.42 5.35
N PHE A 132 15.72 7.46 4.49
CA PHE A 132 14.56 7.46 3.62
C PHE A 132 13.62 6.29 3.96
N SER A 133 12.35 6.49 3.67
CA SER A 133 11.28 5.50 3.80
C SER A 133 10.05 5.96 3.03
N THR A 134 9.26 5.02 2.51
CA THR A 134 7.87 5.31 2.13
C THR A 134 6.96 4.98 3.30
N THR A 135 5.98 5.83 3.59
CA THR A 135 4.94 5.54 4.58
C THR A 135 3.60 5.28 3.90
N ILE A 136 2.97 4.16 4.21
CA ILE A 136 1.62 3.82 3.77
C ILE A 136 0.79 3.38 4.98
N GLY A 137 -0.50 3.69 5.02
CA GLY A 137 -1.25 3.43 6.24
C GLY A 137 -2.72 3.80 6.19
N TYR A 138 -3.33 3.84 7.37
CA TYR A 138 -4.75 4.16 7.51
C TYR A 138 -4.98 5.10 8.69
N SER A 139 -5.76 6.15 8.45
CA SER A 139 -6.24 7.09 9.46
C SER A 139 -7.67 6.72 9.86
N PHE A 140 -7.86 6.30 11.11
CA PHE A 140 -9.18 6.10 11.71
C PHE A 140 -9.91 7.42 11.95
N ALA A 141 -9.17 8.51 12.22
CA ALA A 141 -9.76 9.84 12.41
C ALA A 141 -10.46 10.34 11.15
N ASN A 142 -9.86 10.10 9.97
CA ASN A 142 -10.39 10.54 8.68
C ASN A 142 -11.12 9.42 7.91
N SER A 143 -11.03 8.17 8.38
CA SER A 143 -11.52 6.98 7.66
C SER A 143 -10.96 6.88 6.23
N GLU A 144 -9.64 6.98 6.09
CA GLU A 144 -8.97 6.94 4.79
C GLU A 144 -7.65 6.20 4.85
N GLY A 145 -7.33 5.47 3.78
CA GLY A 145 -5.96 5.05 3.53
C GLY A 145 -5.11 6.22 3.06
N PHE A 146 -3.81 6.18 3.24
CA PHE A 146 -2.90 7.20 2.69
C PHE A 146 -1.56 6.61 2.24
N LEU A 147 -0.91 7.31 1.31
CA LEU A 147 0.43 7.06 0.83
C LEU A 147 1.24 8.38 0.89
N ASP A 148 2.34 8.34 1.64
CA ASP A 148 3.34 9.39 1.73
C ASP A 148 4.70 8.85 1.26
N ARG A 149 5.16 9.40 0.14
CA ARG A 149 6.46 9.11 -0.48
C ARG A 149 7.32 10.36 -0.62
N SER A 150 7.10 11.35 0.24
CA SER A 150 7.87 12.60 0.25
C SER A 150 9.35 12.43 0.64
N SER A 151 9.73 11.26 1.14
CA SER A 151 11.09 10.93 1.58
C SER A 151 11.46 9.50 1.21
N ASP A 152 11.15 9.07 -0.02
CA ASP A 152 11.25 7.67 -0.44
C ASP A 152 12.62 7.27 -1.03
N GLY A 153 13.54 8.21 -1.24
CA GLY A 153 14.92 7.94 -1.67
C GLY A 153 15.33 8.72 -2.90
N SER A 154 15.74 8.02 -3.95
CA SER A 154 16.36 8.63 -5.13
C SER A 154 15.46 9.61 -5.87
N ALA A 155 14.13 9.45 -5.84
CA ALA A 155 13.21 10.46 -6.39
C ALA A 155 13.20 11.74 -5.54
N THR A 156 13.19 11.64 -4.22
CA THR A 156 13.34 12.79 -3.32
C THR A 156 14.60 13.61 -3.65
N ASP A 157 15.72 12.96 -3.96
CA ASP A 157 16.99 13.66 -4.22
C ASP A 157 17.14 14.18 -5.66
N SER A 158 16.58 13.49 -6.65
CA SER A 158 16.85 13.76 -8.07
C SER A 158 15.79 14.60 -8.78
N LEU A 159 14.53 14.57 -8.31
CA LEU A 159 13.44 15.26 -9.01
C LEU A 159 13.54 16.79 -8.90
N ALA A 160 13.34 17.47 -10.03
CA ALA A 160 13.23 18.93 -10.07
C ALA A 160 11.97 19.42 -9.32
N ALA A 161 11.98 20.68 -8.86
CA ALA A 161 10.99 21.21 -7.91
C ALA A 161 9.51 21.03 -8.33
N ASP A 162 9.18 21.24 -9.60
CA ASP A 162 7.79 21.13 -10.08
C ASP A 162 7.28 19.68 -10.15
N PRO A 163 7.94 18.74 -10.86
CA PRO A 163 7.52 17.33 -10.83
C PRO A 163 7.61 16.73 -9.43
N LYS A 164 8.60 17.14 -8.63
CA LYS A 164 8.74 16.72 -7.23
C LYS A 164 7.50 17.08 -6.41
N ARG A 165 6.92 18.27 -6.59
CA ARG A 165 5.69 18.68 -5.89
C ARG A 165 4.51 17.74 -6.19
N ALA A 166 4.34 17.34 -7.45
CA ALA A 166 3.29 16.39 -7.84
C ALA A 166 3.58 14.99 -7.31
N TYR A 167 4.85 14.57 -7.33
CA TYR A 167 5.31 13.28 -6.86
C TYR A 167 5.10 13.10 -5.35
N GLU A 168 5.53 14.08 -4.54
CA GLU A 168 5.52 14.02 -3.07
C GLU A 168 4.16 14.37 -2.43
N THR A 169 3.15 14.71 -3.24
CA THR A 169 1.81 14.97 -2.73
C THR A 169 1.25 13.70 -2.07
N ILE A 170 1.00 13.78 -0.76
CA ILE A 170 0.32 12.71 -0.02
C ILE A 170 -1.03 12.44 -0.68
N ARG A 171 -1.27 11.18 -1.02
CA ARG A 171 -2.55 10.73 -1.57
C ARG A 171 -3.36 10.02 -0.50
N THR A 172 -4.65 10.25 -0.49
CA THR A 172 -5.59 9.59 0.42
C THR A 172 -6.71 8.93 -0.36
N ALA A 173 -7.24 7.84 0.20
CA ALA A 173 -8.32 7.06 -0.39
C ALA A 173 -9.40 6.86 0.68
N SER A 174 -10.55 7.52 0.52
CA SER A 174 -11.64 7.46 1.48
C SER A 174 -12.21 6.05 1.58
N ASN A 175 -12.36 5.54 2.79
CA ASN A 175 -13.02 4.27 3.09
C ASN A 175 -14.39 4.55 3.72
N PRO A 176 -15.48 4.55 2.92
CA PRO A 176 -16.82 4.86 3.42
C PRO A 176 -17.35 3.85 4.45
N SER A 177 -16.70 2.68 4.61
CA SER A 177 -17.09 1.72 5.65
C SER A 177 -16.90 2.30 7.06
N GLY A 178 -15.91 3.19 7.25
CA GLY A 178 -15.69 3.94 8.50
C GLY A 178 -15.61 3.09 9.77
N THR A 179 -15.24 1.81 9.65
CA THR A 179 -15.31 0.89 10.79
C THR A 179 -14.12 1.08 11.73
N LYS A 180 -14.26 0.64 12.97
CA LYS A 180 -13.15 0.59 13.94
C LYS A 180 -12.14 -0.52 13.66
N THR A 181 -12.33 -1.34 12.62
CA THR A 181 -11.43 -2.44 12.29
C THR A 181 -11.17 -2.46 10.79
N VAL A 182 -9.94 -2.15 10.39
CA VAL A 182 -9.54 -2.08 8.99
C VAL A 182 -8.67 -3.27 8.62
N LYS A 183 -8.88 -3.80 7.41
CA LYS A 183 -7.96 -4.74 6.76
C LYS A 183 -7.14 -4.03 5.71
N LEU A 184 -5.84 -4.28 5.71
CA LEU A 184 -4.90 -3.74 4.75
C LEU A 184 -4.16 -4.89 4.07
N ASP A 185 -4.26 -4.95 2.75
CA ASP A 185 -3.41 -5.80 1.91
C ASP A 185 -2.41 -4.88 1.18
N ILE A 186 -1.14 -4.95 1.55
CA ILE A 186 -0.07 -4.07 1.03
C ILE A 186 0.91 -4.93 0.24
N TYR A 187 0.97 -4.71 -1.07
CA TYR A 187 1.91 -5.35 -1.98
C TYR A 187 3.06 -4.38 -2.23
N VAL A 188 4.28 -4.85 -1.99
CA VAL A 188 5.50 -4.06 -2.18
C VAL A 188 6.41 -4.81 -3.14
N ASP A 189 6.81 -4.14 -4.20
CA ASP A 189 7.81 -4.62 -5.16
C ASP A 189 9.12 -3.81 -5.01
N TRP A 190 9.99 -3.85 -6.01
CA TRP A 190 11.23 -3.08 -6.05
C TRP A 190 10.99 -1.56 -5.99
N ASN A 191 10.06 -1.05 -6.79
CA ASN A 191 9.75 0.38 -6.93
C ASN A 191 8.23 0.66 -6.97
N LEU A 192 7.43 -0.22 -6.37
CA LEU A 192 5.96 -0.10 -6.36
C LEU A 192 5.42 -0.46 -4.98
N VAL A 193 4.41 0.30 -4.56
CA VAL A 193 3.50 -0.13 -3.51
C VAL A 193 2.05 -0.01 -3.98
N GLU A 194 1.27 -1.08 -3.76
CA GLU A 194 -0.18 -1.10 -3.97
C GLU A 194 -0.84 -1.53 -2.65
N MET A 195 -1.69 -0.68 -2.08
CA MET A 195 -2.48 -0.99 -0.88
C MET A 195 -3.96 -1.07 -1.19
N PHE A 196 -4.58 -2.14 -0.71
CA PHE A 196 -6.01 -2.38 -0.79
C PHE A 196 -6.59 -2.37 0.62
N VAL A 197 -7.52 -1.46 0.86
CA VAL A 197 -8.21 -1.27 2.14
C VAL A 197 -9.56 -2.00 2.09
N ASP A 198 -9.87 -2.75 3.15
CA ASP A 198 -11.14 -3.46 3.35
C ASP A 198 -11.63 -4.21 2.10
N ASP A 199 -10.83 -5.18 1.65
CA ASP A 199 -11.17 -6.02 0.49
C ASP A 199 -11.38 -5.21 -0.81
N GLY A 200 -10.61 -4.12 -0.96
CA GLY A 200 -10.56 -3.30 -2.17
C GLY A 200 -11.57 -2.16 -2.24
N VAL A 201 -12.16 -1.76 -1.10
CA VAL A 201 -13.08 -0.62 -1.02
C VAL A 201 -12.37 0.70 -1.31
N ALA A 202 -11.14 0.85 -0.84
CA ALA A 202 -10.25 1.94 -1.18
C ALA A 202 -8.90 1.39 -1.61
N VAL A 203 -8.25 2.02 -2.59
CA VAL A 203 -7.00 1.52 -3.19
C VAL A 203 -6.05 2.67 -3.45
N LEU A 204 -4.77 2.47 -3.14
CA LEU A 204 -3.68 3.40 -3.42
C LEU A 204 -2.54 2.67 -4.11
N SER A 205 -2.16 3.12 -5.31
CA SER A 205 -0.98 2.63 -6.01
C SER A 205 0.00 3.74 -6.31
N GLY A 206 1.27 3.54 -5.97
CA GLY A 206 2.31 4.53 -6.18
C GLY A 206 3.65 3.90 -6.48
N LEU A 207 4.34 4.45 -7.48
CA LEU A 207 5.76 4.27 -7.64
C LEU A 207 6.49 4.79 -6.41
N ILE A 208 7.56 4.11 -6.02
CA ILE A 208 8.48 4.52 -4.98
C ILE A 208 9.90 4.31 -5.48
N TYR A 209 10.85 5.14 -5.07
CA TYR A 209 12.24 5.06 -5.56
C TYR A 209 13.26 4.89 -4.43
N PRO A 210 13.15 3.79 -3.65
CA PRO A 210 14.06 3.49 -2.56
C PRO A 210 15.52 3.41 -3.00
N ASN A 211 16.44 3.74 -2.11
CA ASN A 211 17.86 3.57 -2.38
C ASN A 211 18.23 2.07 -2.40
N GLU A 212 19.34 1.75 -3.07
CA GLU A 212 19.84 0.38 -3.11
C GLU A 212 20.12 -0.12 -1.68
N GLY A 213 19.60 -1.32 -1.37
CA GLY A 213 19.75 -1.92 -0.04
C GLY A 213 18.73 -1.47 1.01
N ALA A 214 17.80 -0.58 0.66
CA ALA A 214 16.69 -0.18 1.54
C ALA A 214 15.74 -1.36 1.81
N ARG A 215 15.84 -1.92 3.01
CA ARG A 215 15.18 -3.18 3.41
C ARG A 215 14.47 -3.08 4.75
N GLY A 216 14.53 -1.95 5.46
CA GLY A 216 13.83 -1.86 6.74
C GLY A 216 12.31 -1.76 6.55
N MET A 217 11.56 -2.26 7.53
CA MET A 217 10.14 -2.02 7.64
C MET A 217 9.78 -1.79 9.11
N GLU A 218 8.92 -0.81 9.34
CA GLU A 218 8.36 -0.48 10.65
C GLU A 218 6.83 -0.34 10.56
N VAL A 219 6.13 -0.64 11.66
CA VAL A 219 4.67 -0.59 11.80
C VAL A 219 4.29 0.15 13.09
N VAL A 220 4.26 1.48 13.03
CA VAL A 220 4.04 2.35 14.19
C VAL A 220 2.61 2.91 14.20
N SER A 221 2.15 3.32 15.38
CA SER A 221 1.06 4.30 15.51
C SER A 221 1.66 5.70 15.45
N GLU A 222 1.03 6.65 14.75
CA GLU A 222 1.54 8.04 14.72
C GLU A 222 1.62 8.62 16.14
N LYS A 223 0.59 8.35 16.94
CA LYS A 223 0.45 8.75 18.34
C LYS A 223 -0.24 7.64 19.11
N GLY A 224 -0.06 7.63 20.43
CA GLY A 224 -0.75 6.69 21.31
C GLY A 224 -0.53 5.24 20.89
N SER A 225 -1.58 4.46 20.96
CA SER A 225 -1.56 3.03 20.70
C SER A 225 -2.79 2.53 19.93
N LEU A 226 -2.59 1.46 19.16
CA LEU A 226 -3.61 0.75 18.39
C LEU A 226 -3.48 -0.76 18.59
N THR A 227 -4.59 -1.48 18.43
CA THR A 227 -4.59 -2.93 18.49
C THR A 227 -4.28 -3.56 17.13
N LEU A 228 -3.16 -4.27 17.03
CA LEU A 228 -2.87 -5.18 15.92
C LEU A 228 -3.55 -6.53 16.16
N VAL A 229 -4.67 -6.74 15.49
CA VAL A 229 -5.42 -7.99 15.56
C VAL A 229 -4.60 -9.12 14.96
N SER A 230 -4.09 -8.89 13.75
CA SER A 230 -3.19 -9.82 13.07
C SER A 230 -2.34 -9.11 12.04
N LEU A 231 -1.15 -9.64 11.80
CA LEU A 231 -0.32 -9.29 10.67
C LEU A 231 0.37 -10.55 10.16
N SER A 232 0.43 -10.72 8.85
CA SER A 232 1.31 -11.68 8.19
C SER A 232 2.10 -11.03 7.07
N GLN A 233 3.35 -11.43 6.90
CA GLN A 233 4.20 -11.05 5.79
C GLN A 233 4.72 -12.30 5.08
N ALA A 234 4.81 -12.23 3.75
CA ALA A 234 5.44 -13.26 2.94
C ALA A 234 6.19 -12.62 1.77
N GLY A 235 7.38 -13.16 1.47
CA GLY A 235 8.08 -12.85 0.23
C GLY A 235 7.36 -13.46 -0.98
N CYS A 236 7.48 -12.80 -2.13
CA CYS A 236 6.92 -13.27 -3.39
C CYS A 236 7.95 -14.11 -4.13
N LYS A 237 7.55 -15.33 -4.51
CA LYS A 237 8.32 -16.15 -5.45
C LYS A 237 8.01 -15.71 -6.88
N GLU A 238 9.07 -15.64 -7.69
CA GLU A 238 8.98 -15.52 -9.16
C GLU A 238 8.43 -16.79 -9.81
#